data_AF-A0A5N6EFI7-F1
#
_entry.id   AF-A0A5N6EFI7-F1
#
_cell.length_a   1.000
_cell.length_b   1.000
_cell.length_c   1.000
_cell.angle_alpha   90.00
_cell.angle_beta   90.00
_cell.angle_gamma   90.00
#
_symmetry.space_group_name_H-M   'P 1'
#
loop_
_entity.id
_entity.type
_entity.pdbx_description
1 polymer ?
#
loop_
_entity_poly.entity_id
_entity_poly.type
_entity_poly.pdbx_seq_one_letter_code
_entity_poly.pdbx_strand_id
1 'polypeptide(L)'
;MRMESGARAGLQTAAQTAAMVAAQERRKKVEAALYKDSQAGGQAQETIYRDASGRIINVAMKRAEARKAEQEKLEKEEQAKEALMGDVQRQEREKRRQQLQEARAMPVARTVDDEDMNDELRARERWNDPAAQFLTNKSAGKSATGKPLYKGAFQPNRYGIRPGHRWDGVDRSNGFEKEWFAARNRKGRLEALDYQWQMDE
;
A
#
# COMPACT_ATOMS: atom_id res chain seq x y z
N MET A 1 64.31 24.57 -6.16
CA MET A 1 63.64 25.81 -6.63
C MET A 1 62.50 25.42 -7.58
N ARG A 2 61.28 25.93 -7.40
CA ARG A 2 60.15 25.71 -8.33
C ARG A 2 59.91 27.01 -9.12
N MET A 3 59.72 26.89 -10.42
CA MET A 3 59.43 28.00 -11.35
C MET A 3 57.98 28.47 -11.20
N GLU A 4 57.70 29.67 -11.71
CA GLU A 4 56.35 30.25 -11.79
C GLU A 4 55.36 29.36 -12.57
N SER A 5 55.85 28.58 -13.54
CA SER A 5 55.06 27.58 -14.27
C SER A 5 54.70 26.32 -13.45
N GLY A 6 55.17 26.20 -12.21
CA GLY A 6 55.01 25.03 -11.37
C GLY A 6 56.05 23.92 -11.61
N ALA A 7 56.88 24.05 -12.65
CA ALA A 7 57.95 23.11 -12.96
C ALA A 7 59.13 23.23 -11.97
N ARG A 8 59.71 22.09 -11.54
CA ARG A 8 60.98 22.04 -10.80
C ARG A 8 62.15 22.42 -11.71
N ALA A 9 63.08 23.25 -11.24
CA ALA A 9 64.31 23.55 -11.96
C ALA A 9 65.22 22.29 -12.02
N GLY A 10 65.67 21.89 -13.22
CA GLY A 10 66.52 20.71 -13.47
C GLY A 10 65.97 19.74 -14.54
N LEU A 11 66.74 18.70 -14.91
CA LEU A 11 66.33 17.65 -15.85
C LEU A 11 65.16 16.84 -15.25
N GLN A 12 63.95 16.98 -15.80
CA GLN A 12 62.77 16.25 -15.32
C GLN A 12 62.52 14.99 -16.14
N THR A 13 62.12 13.91 -15.47
CA THR A 13 61.69 12.68 -16.14
C THR A 13 60.26 12.81 -16.68
N ALA A 14 59.92 12.07 -17.74
CA ALA A 14 58.58 12.11 -18.34
C ALA A 14 57.45 11.76 -17.34
N ALA A 15 57.72 10.92 -16.34
CA ALA A 15 56.78 10.62 -15.27
C ALA A 15 56.49 11.83 -14.37
N GLN A 16 57.50 12.68 -14.12
CA GLN A 16 57.36 13.88 -13.28
C GLN A 16 56.56 14.97 -13.99
N THR A 17 56.73 15.13 -15.30
CA THR A 17 55.95 16.10 -16.10
C THR A 17 54.49 15.65 -16.24
N ALA A 18 54.23 14.36 -16.49
CA ALA A 18 52.88 13.81 -16.56
C ALA A 18 52.11 13.98 -15.23
N ALA A 19 52.76 13.71 -14.10
CA ALA A 19 52.15 13.91 -12.77
C ALA A 19 51.83 15.40 -12.49
N MET A 20 52.69 16.32 -12.95
CA MET A 20 52.47 17.76 -12.82
C MET A 20 51.27 18.23 -13.66
N VAL A 21 51.15 17.76 -14.90
CA VAL A 21 50.02 18.08 -15.78
C VAL A 21 48.72 17.54 -15.19
N ALA A 22 48.69 16.28 -14.75
CA ALA A 22 47.52 15.68 -14.10
C ALA A 22 47.10 16.43 -12.82
N ALA A 23 48.07 16.91 -12.03
CA ALA A 23 47.80 17.71 -10.84
C ALA A 23 47.24 19.10 -11.20
N GLN A 24 47.74 19.74 -12.26
CA GLN A 24 47.18 21.00 -12.77
C GLN A 24 45.76 20.82 -13.30
N GLU A 25 45.49 19.77 -14.07
CA GLU A 25 44.15 19.50 -14.59
C GLU A 25 43.14 19.24 -13.47
N ARG A 26 43.52 18.49 -12.43
CA ARG A 26 42.67 18.29 -11.25
C ARG A 26 42.36 19.61 -10.53
N ARG A 27 43.37 20.47 -10.35
CA ARG A 27 43.19 21.79 -9.75
C ARG A 27 42.26 22.67 -10.59
N LYS A 28 42.49 22.74 -11.90
CA LYS A 28 41.62 23.47 -12.83
C LYS A 28 40.18 22.94 -12.84
N LYS A 29 39.98 21.62 -12.73
CA LYS A 29 38.64 21.01 -12.62
C LYS A 29 37.95 21.39 -11.31
N VAL A 30 38.67 21.36 -10.19
CA VAL A 30 38.13 21.78 -8.88
C VAL A 30 37.81 23.27 -8.86
N GLU A 31 38.69 24.11 -9.40
CA GLU A 31 38.50 25.55 -9.51
C GLU A 31 37.33 25.90 -10.45
N ALA A 32 37.20 25.20 -11.58
CA ALA A 32 36.05 25.35 -12.47
C ALA A 32 34.74 24.89 -11.81
N ALA A 33 34.76 23.85 -10.99
CA ALA A 33 33.60 23.40 -10.22
C ALA A 33 33.20 24.43 -9.15
N LEU A 34 34.17 24.98 -8.41
CA LEU A 34 33.97 26.06 -7.43
C LEU A 34 33.45 27.35 -8.09
N TYR A 35 33.97 27.72 -9.25
CA TYR A 35 33.49 28.88 -10.00
C TYR A 35 32.04 28.69 -10.46
N LYS A 36 31.69 27.47 -10.92
CA LYS A 36 30.34 27.12 -11.34
C LYS A 36 29.33 27.09 -10.18
N ASP A 37 29.79 26.76 -8.97
CA ASP A 37 29.00 26.75 -7.74
C ASP A 37 28.92 28.14 -7.06
N SER A 38 29.80 29.07 -7.47
CA SER A 38 29.78 30.45 -6.98
C SER A 38 28.59 31.25 -7.53
N GLN A 39 28.09 32.19 -6.74
CA GLN A 39 27.03 33.14 -7.13
C GLN A 39 27.38 33.91 -8.43
N ALA A 40 28.66 34.22 -8.65
CA ALA A 40 29.14 34.91 -9.85
C ALA A 40 29.09 34.04 -11.12
N GLY A 41 29.36 32.73 -11.00
CA GLY A 41 29.24 31.78 -12.11
C GLY A 41 27.79 31.42 -12.44
N GLY A 42 26.92 31.36 -11.42
CA GLY A 42 25.48 31.12 -11.59
C GLY A 42 24.73 32.26 -12.28
N GLN A 43 25.10 33.52 -12.00
CA GLN A 43 24.49 34.70 -12.63
C GLN A 43 25.03 34.99 -14.05
N ALA A 44 26.27 34.60 -14.35
CA ALA A 44 26.90 34.90 -15.65
C ALA A 44 26.33 34.09 -16.83
N GLN A 45 25.54 33.03 -16.58
CA GLN A 45 25.02 32.11 -17.60
C GLN A 45 23.54 31.74 -17.36
N GLU A 46 22.71 32.72 -17.00
CA GLU A 46 21.26 32.50 -16.93
C GLU A 46 20.68 32.31 -18.35
N THR A 47 20.33 31.07 -18.71
CA THR A 47 19.64 30.76 -19.96
C THR A 47 18.20 31.28 -19.90
N ILE A 48 17.91 32.36 -20.63
CA ILE A 48 16.57 32.95 -20.73
C ILE A 48 15.75 32.17 -21.76
N TYR A 49 14.67 31.51 -21.31
CA TYR A 49 13.72 30.83 -22.19
C TYR A 49 12.56 31.77 -22.54
N ARG A 50 12.19 31.83 -23.83
CA ARG A 50 11.07 32.64 -24.34
C ARG A 50 10.03 31.76 -25.03
N ASP A 51 8.76 32.16 -24.97
CA ASP A 51 7.71 31.53 -25.77
C ASP A 51 7.70 32.01 -27.22
N ALA A 52 6.84 31.42 -28.06
CA ALA A 52 6.67 31.81 -29.47
C ALA A 52 6.19 33.26 -29.65
N SER A 53 5.72 33.92 -28.59
CA SER A 53 5.33 35.35 -28.57
C SER A 53 6.45 36.28 -28.05
N GLY A 54 7.59 35.72 -27.63
CA GLY A 54 8.76 36.45 -27.13
C GLY A 54 8.74 36.77 -25.62
N ARG A 55 7.72 36.32 -24.87
CA ARG A 55 7.62 36.54 -23.41
C ARG A 55 8.59 35.61 -22.68
N ILE A 56 9.34 36.17 -21.72
CA ILE A 56 10.29 35.43 -20.88
C ILE A 56 9.52 34.50 -19.94
N ILE A 57 9.81 33.20 -20.00
CA ILE A 57 9.21 32.19 -19.12
C ILE A 57 10.24 31.82 -18.06
N ASN A 58 9.85 31.94 -16.79
CA ASN A 58 10.63 31.37 -15.70
C ASN A 58 10.42 29.84 -15.65
N VAL A 59 11.41 29.08 -16.14
CA VAL A 59 11.33 27.60 -16.27
C VAL A 59 11.19 26.92 -14.91
N ALA A 60 11.80 27.47 -13.86
CA ALA A 60 11.68 26.93 -12.51
C ALA A 60 10.24 27.04 -11.99
N MET A 61 9.59 28.19 -12.23
CA MET A 61 8.19 28.40 -11.85
C MET A 61 7.24 27.49 -12.63
N LYS A 62 7.39 27.41 -13.97
CA LYS A 62 6.54 26.54 -14.80
C LYS A 62 6.70 25.04 -14.47
N ARG A 63 7.91 24.60 -14.12
CA ARG A 63 8.16 23.23 -13.62
C ARG A 63 7.58 23.01 -12.22
N ALA A 64 7.60 24.02 -11.34
CA ALA A 64 6.97 23.93 -10.03
C ALA A 64 5.44 23.86 -10.14
N GLU A 65 4.82 24.65 -11.02
CA GLU A 65 3.39 24.59 -11.33
C GLU A 65 3.01 23.26 -11.96
N ALA A 66 3.79 22.75 -12.92
CA ALA A 66 3.55 21.44 -13.51
C ALA A 66 3.62 20.30 -12.47
N ARG A 67 4.62 20.33 -11.59
CA ARG A 67 4.74 19.36 -10.48
C ARG A 67 3.58 19.46 -9.49
N LYS A 68 3.14 20.66 -9.14
CA LYS A 68 1.97 20.85 -8.27
C LYS A 68 0.69 20.35 -8.93
N ALA A 69 0.48 20.66 -10.21
CA ALA A 69 -0.68 20.19 -10.96
C ALA A 69 -0.67 18.66 -11.13
N GLU A 70 0.50 18.04 -11.29
CA GLU A 70 0.65 16.59 -11.31
C GLU A 70 0.34 15.98 -9.94
N GLN A 71 0.86 16.56 -8.85
CA GLN A 71 0.55 16.13 -7.48
C GLN A 71 -0.94 16.24 -7.17
N GLU A 72 -1.59 17.36 -7.50
CA GLU A 72 -3.02 17.55 -7.29
C GLU A 72 -3.86 16.53 -8.09
N LYS A 73 -3.44 16.21 -9.32
CA LYS A 73 -4.07 15.15 -10.12
C LYS A 73 -3.94 13.79 -9.45
N LEU A 74 -2.74 13.44 -8.99
CA LEU A 74 -2.49 12.19 -8.27
C LEU A 74 -3.31 12.11 -6.98
N GLU A 75 -3.35 13.18 -6.19
CA GLU A 75 -4.16 13.25 -4.97
C GLU A 75 -5.65 13.08 -5.27
N LYS A 76 -6.16 13.72 -6.33
CA LYS A 76 -7.54 13.58 -6.74
C LYS A 76 -7.87 12.18 -7.26
N GLU A 77 -6.95 11.54 -7.98
CA GLU A 77 -7.08 10.15 -8.41
C GLU A 77 -7.09 9.19 -7.22
N GLU A 78 -6.22 9.39 -6.23
CA GLU A 78 -6.20 8.59 -5.00
C GLU A 78 -7.48 8.78 -4.19
N GLN A 79 -7.95 10.02 -4.03
CA GLN A 79 -9.24 10.31 -3.38
C GLN A 79 -10.41 9.65 -4.13
N ALA A 80 -10.39 9.66 -5.46
CA ALA A 80 -11.43 9.00 -6.26
C ALA A 80 -11.40 7.47 -6.07
N LYS A 81 -10.21 6.86 -6.03
CA LYS A 81 -10.04 5.43 -5.73
C LYS A 81 -10.52 5.09 -4.33
N GLU A 82 -10.21 5.91 -3.34
CA GLU A 82 -10.62 5.71 -1.95
C GLU A 82 -12.14 5.87 -1.79
N ALA A 83 -12.74 6.85 -2.46
CA ALA A 83 -14.18 7.07 -2.45
C ALA A 83 -14.95 5.89 -3.09
N LEU A 84 -14.41 5.30 -4.15
CA LEU A 84 -14.97 4.11 -4.81
C LEU A 84 -14.85 2.84 -3.95
N MET A 85 -13.95 2.82 -2.98
CA MET A 85 -13.74 1.67 -2.10
C MET A 85 -14.92 1.40 -1.18
N GLY A 86 -15.25 0.12 -0.98
CA GLY A 86 -16.31 -0.26 -0.05
C GLY A 86 -15.96 0.04 1.41
N ASP A 87 -16.97 0.44 2.20
CA ASP A 87 -16.82 0.70 3.65
C ASP A 87 -16.14 -0.44 4.40
N VAL A 88 -16.56 -1.68 4.15
CA VAL A 88 -16.00 -2.88 4.79
C VAL A 88 -14.54 -3.10 4.41
N GLN A 89 -14.18 -2.87 3.13
CA GLN A 89 -12.80 -3.00 2.66
C GLN A 89 -11.88 -1.96 3.30
N ARG A 90 -12.38 -0.73 3.52
CA ARG A 90 -11.66 0.31 4.27
C ARG A 90 -11.43 -0.13 5.72
N GLN A 91 -12.47 -0.60 6.42
CA GLN A 91 -12.34 -1.09 7.79
C GLN A 91 -11.39 -2.29 7.90
N GLU A 92 -11.44 -3.23 6.96
CA GLU A 92 -10.52 -4.38 6.92
C GLU A 92 -9.07 -3.94 6.69
N ARG A 93 -8.83 -2.94 5.83
CA ARG A 93 -7.50 -2.37 5.61
C ARG A 93 -6.94 -1.74 6.90
N GLU A 94 -7.77 -1.01 7.63
CA GLU A 94 -7.37 -0.40 8.90
C GLU A 94 -7.09 -1.44 9.97
N LYS A 95 -7.96 -2.44 10.12
CA LYS A 95 -7.75 -3.58 11.03
C LYS A 95 -6.48 -4.34 10.69
N ARG A 96 -6.23 -4.61 9.41
CA ARG A 96 -4.98 -5.25 8.96
C ARG A 96 -3.75 -4.41 9.31
N ARG A 97 -3.83 -3.09 9.15
CA ARG A 97 -2.75 -2.17 9.54
C ARG A 97 -2.48 -2.23 11.04
N GLN A 98 -3.52 -2.25 11.87
CA GLN A 98 -3.41 -2.38 13.33
C GLN A 98 -2.81 -3.74 13.71
N GLN A 99 -3.33 -4.84 13.15
CA GLN A 99 -2.79 -6.19 13.35
C GLN A 99 -1.32 -6.29 12.97
N LEU A 100 -0.88 -5.65 11.88
CA LEU A 100 0.53 -5.61 11.49
C LEU A 100 1.41 -4.80 12.46
N GLN A 101 0.85 -3.78 13.12
CA GLN A 101 1.55 -3.03 14.16
C GLN A 101 1.66 -3.85 15.45
N GLU A 102 0.57 -4.49 15.87
CA GLU A 102 0.51 -5.37 17.04
C GLU A 102 1.40 -6.59 16.87
N ALA A 103 1.39 -7.21 15.68
CA ALA A 103 2.22 -8.37 15.36
C ALA A 103 3.74 -8.08 15.43
N ARG A 104 4.17 -6.82 15.38
CA ARG A 104 5.59 -6.47 15.61
C ARG A 104 6.01 -6.69 17.05
N ALA A 105 5.08 -6.56 17.99
CA ALA A 105 5.32 -6.75 19.41
C ALA A 105 4.90 -8.16 19.91
N MET A 106 4.10 -8.88 19.13
CA MET A 106 3.59 -10.20 19.51
C MET A 106 4.69 -11.27 19.49
N PRO A 107 4.73 -12.20 20.48
CA PRO A 107 5.63 -13.34 20.44
C PRO A 107 5.28 -14.31 19.30
N VAL A 108 6.28 -15.07 18.82
CA VAL A 108 6.11 -16.00 17.69
C VAL A 108 5.16 -17.16 18.03
N ALA A 109 5.17 -17.62 19.29
CA ALA A 109 4.33 -18.71 19.76
C ALA A 109 3.31 -18.19 20.78
N ARG A 110 2.06 -18.61 20.64
CA ARG A 110 1.02 -18.42 21.66
C ARG A 110 1.15 -19.50 22.73
N THR A 111 1.01 -19.11 23.99
CA THR A 111 1.06 -20.03 25.13
C THR A 111 -0.32 -20.17 25.77
N VAL A 112 -0.46 -21.07 26.74
CA VAL A 112 -1.70 -21.23 27.50
C VAL A 112 -2.08 -19.97 28.29
N ASP A 113 -1.09 -19.14 28.62
CA ASP A 113 -1.26 -17.91 29.40
C ASP A 113 -1.51 -16.67 28.52
N ASP A 114 -1.71 -16.83 27.20
CA ASP A 114 -2.02 -15.73 26.28
C ASP A 114 -3.40 -15.13 26.59
N GLU A 115 -3.40 -13.87 27.04
CA GLU A 115 -4.61 -13.17 27.50
C GLU A 115 -5.62 -12.98 26.36
N ASP A 116 -5.17 -12.50 25.20
CA ASP A 116 -6.03 -12.23 24.04
C ASP A 116 -6.72 -13.52 23.56
N MET A 117 -5.95 -14.61 23.46
CA MET A 117 -6.49 -15.92 23.09
C MET A 117 -7.51 -16.43 24.12
N ASN A 118 -7.22 -16.28 25.41
CA ASN A 118 -8.11 -16.73 26.47
C ASN A 118 -9.42 -15.93 26.51
N ASP A 119 -9.35 -14.63 26.24
CA ASP A 119 -10.52 -13.76 26.16
C ASP A 119 -11.39 -14.11 24.94
N GLU A 120 -10.79 -14.37 23.77
CA GLU A 120 -11.49 -14.88 22.59
C GLU A 120 -12.23 -16.20 22.88
N LEU A 121 -11.53 -17.14 23.54
CA LEU A 121 -12.12 -18.43 23.93
C LEU A 121 -13.25 -18.25 24.95
N ARG A 122 -13.11 -17.34 25.91
CA ARG A 122 -14.17 -17.03 26.88
C ARG A 122 -15.40 -16.44 26.19
N ALA A 123 -15.22 -15.58 25.20
CA ALA A 123 -16.31 -14.92 24.47
C ALA A 123 -17.11 -15.84 23.52
N ARG A 124 -16.56 -17.00 23.13
CA ARG A 124 -17.23 -17.95 22.23
C ARG A 124 -18.54 -18.46 22.81
N GLU A 125 -19.61 -18.40 22.04
CA GLU A 125 -20.91 -18.91 22.46
C GLU A 125 -20.94 -20.44 22.35
N ARG A 126 -21.40 -21.11 23.40
CA ARG A 126 -21.59 -22.57 23.42
C ARG A 126 -23.08 -22.87 23.46
N TRP A 127 -23.54 -23.70 22.53
CA TRP A 127 -24.97 -24.03 22.39
C TRP A 127 -25.54 -24.80 23.61
N ASN A 128 -24.68 -25.52 24.33
CA ASN A 128 -25.02 -26.36 25.49
C ASN A 128 -24.73 -25.72 26.84
N ASP A 129 -24.46 -24.42 26.91
CA ASP A 129 -24.11 -23.76 28.17
C ASP A 129 -25.38 -23.46 28.99
N PRO A 130 -25.58 -24.09 30.16
CA PRO A 130 -26.74 -23.81 31.02
C PRO A 130 -26.76 -22.36 31.51
N ALA A 131 -25.59 -21.72 31.62
CA ALA A 131 -25.48 -20.35 32.10
C ALA A 131 -25.87 -19.31 31.03
N ALA A 132 -25.95 -19.71 29.74
CA ALA A 132 -26.24 -18.80 28.63
C ALA A 132 -27.58 -18.08 28.79
N GLN A 133 -28.57 -18.72 29.43
CA GLN A 133 -29.89 -18.13 29.68
C GLN A 133 -29.88 -16.99 30.71
N PHE A 134 -28.89 -16.96 31.61
CA PHE A 134 -28.74 -15.89 32.61
C PHE A 134 -28.00 -14.66 32.06
N LEU A 135 -27.35 -14.80 30.90
CA LEU A 135 -26.64 -13.69 30.25
C LEU A 135 -27.63 -12.77 29.54
N THR A 136 -27.35 -11.47 29.53
CA THR A 136 -28.20 -10.49 28.83
C THR A 136 -28.18 -10.74 27.32
N ASN A 137 -29.37 -10.75 26.69
CA ASN A 137 -29.52 -10.93 25.25
C ASN A 137 -28.64 -9.95 24.46
N LYS A 138 -27.75 -10.46 23.61
CA LYS A 138 -26.96 -9.63 22.68
C LYS A 138 -27.88 -8.86 21.73
N SER A 139 -27.57 -7.60 21.48
CA SER A 139 -28.33 -6.76 20.54
C SER A 139 -28.31 -7.38 19.14
N ALA A 140 -29.48 -7.70 18.59
CA ALA A 140 -29.60 -8.32 17.29
C ALA A 140 -29.17 -7.38 16.13
N GLY A 141 -28.49 -7.94 15.13
CA GLY A 141 -28.71 -7.57 13.72
C GLY A 141 -28.08 -6.28 13.21
N LYS A 142 -26.88 -5.90 13.67
CA LYS A 142 -26.08 -4.86 13.00
C LYS A 142 -25.05 -5.48 12.06
N SER A 143 -24.78 -4.83 10.93
CA SER A 143 -23.72 -5.22 10.00
C SER A 143 -22.34 -4.89 10.57
N ALA A 144 -21.27 -5.36 9.91
CA ALA A 144 -19.90 -4.97 10.25
C ALA A 144 -19.70 -3.44 10.28
N THR A 145 -20.43 -2.70 9.43
CA THR A 145 -20.44 -1.23 9.37
C THR A 145 -21.48 -0.60 10.30
N GLY A 146 -22.13 -1.36 11.17
CA GLY A 146 -23.15 -0.86 12.12
C GLY A 146 -24.54 -0.62 11.53
N LYS A 147 -24.76 -0.92 10.24
CA LYS A 147 -26.05 -0.70 9.55
C LYS A 147 -27.06 -1.78 9.95
N PRO A 148 -28.37 -1.47 10.08
CA PRO A 148 -29.37 -2.46 10.45
C PRO A 148 -29.58 -3.51 9.33
N LEU A 149 -29.65 -4.77 9.74
CA LEU A 149 -29.84 -5.94 8.89
C LEU A 149 -31.30 -6.42 8.89
N TYR A 150 -31.64 -7.18 7.85
CA TYR A 150 -32.93 -7.86 7.77
C TYR A 150 -33.10 -8.89 8.88
N LYS A 151 -34.32 -8.94 9.45
CA LYS A 151 -34.66 -9.78 10.61
C LYS A 151 -35.27 -11.13 10.22
N GLY A 152 -35.86 -11.24 9.03
CA GLY A 152 -36.50 -12.47 8.56
C GLY A 152 -35.51 -13.50 8.02
N ALA A 153 -36.04 -14.66 7.62
CA ALA A 153 -35.29 -15.68 6.92
C ALA A 153 -34.88 -15.18 5.52
N PHE A 154 -33.70 -15.59 5.06
CA PHE A 154 -33.14 -15.20 3.77
C PHE A 154 -32.41 -16.37 3.13
N GLN A 155 -32.28 -16.35 1.80
CA GLN A 155 -31.54 -17.37 1.07
C GLN A 155 -30.03 -17.24 1.33
N PRO A 156 -29.29 -18.35 1.49
CA PRO A 156 -27.84 -18.30 1.64
C PRO A 156 -27.17 -17.82 0.35
N ASN A 157 -26.02 -17.17 0.49
CA ASN A 157 -25.16 -16.79 -0.63
C ASN A 157 -23.70 -17.16 -0.32
N ARG A 158 -22.87 -17.21 -1.36
CA ARG A 158 -21.44 -17.58 -1.26
C ARG A 158 -20.63 -16.80 -0.22
N TYR A 159 -21.02 -15.56 0.05
CA TYR A 159 -20.26 -14.64 0.90
C TYR A 159 -20.83 -14.52 2.31
N GLY A 160 -21.91 -15.24 2.65
CA GLY A 160 -22.61 -15.11 3.93
C GLY A 160 -23.18 -13.70 4.22
N ILE A 161 -23.34 -12.87 3.18
CA ILE A 161 -23.79 -11.49 3.33
C ILE A 161 -25.29 -11.49 3.63
N ARG A 162 -25.67 -10.91 4.76
CA ARG A 162 -27.07 -10.77 5.16
C ARG A 162 -27.75 -9.62 4.41
N PRO A 163 -29.03 -9.75 4.01
CA PRO A 163 -29.77 -8.65 3.41
C PRO A 163 -29.88 -7.44 4.35
N GLY A 164 -29.93 -6.25 3.77
CA GLY A 164 -30.18 -5.02 4.52
C GLY A 164 -31.62 -4.95 5.04
N HIS A 165 -31.86 -4.18 6.10
CA HIS A 165 -33.17 -4.08 6.77
C HIS A 165 -34.35 -3.69 5.85
N ARG A 166 -34.09 -3.07 4.70
CA ARG A 166 -35.12 -2.62 3.73
C ARG A 166 -35.52 -3.68 2.72
N TRP A 167 -34.90 -4.85 2.75
CA TRP A 167 -35.29 -5.94 1.88
C TRP A 167 -36.67 -6.45 2.26
N ASP A 168 -37.51 -6.72 1.26
CA ASP A 168 -38.92 -7.10 1.43
C ASP A 168 -39.12 -8.61 1.65
N GLY A 169 -38.04 -9.40 1.56
CA GLY A 169 -38.08 -10.86 1.74
C GLY A 169 -38.40 -11.64 0.46
N VAL A 170 -38.65 -10.97 -0.67
CA VAL A 170 -38.98 -11.63 -1.93
C VAL A 170 -37.69 -11.92 -2.72
N ASP A 171 -37.47 -13.19 -3.04
CA ASP A 171 -36.37 -13.63 -3.89
C ASP A 171 -36.63 -13.26 -5.36
N ARG A 172 -35.70 -12.48 -5.93
CA ARG A 172 -35.71 -12.02 -7.33
C ARG A 172 -34.48 -12.50 -8.10
N SER A 173 -33.89 -13.60 -7.66
CA SER A 173 -32.69 -14.17 -8.28
C SER A 173 -33.00 -14.93 -9.58
N ASN A 174 -31.96 -15.13 -10.38
CA ASN A 174 -31.99 -16.01 -11.56
C ASN A 174 -31.71 -17.49 -11.22
N GLY A 175 -31.59 -17.84 -9.93
CA GLY A 175 -31.26 -19.19 -9.48
C GLY A 175 -29.76 -19.55 -9.40
N PHE A 176 -28.85 -18.66 -9.85
CA PHE A 176 -27.40 -18.97 -9.93
C PHE A 176 -26.80 -19.43 -8.59
N GLU A 177 -27.08 -18.74 -7.48
CA GLU A 177 -26.50 -19.10 -6.17
C GLU A 177 -26.95 -20.50 -5.73
N LYS A 178 -28.20 -20.89 -6.01
CA LYS A 178 -28.72 -22.23 -5.72
C LYS A 178 -28.00 -23.30 -6.55
N GLU A 179 -27.84 -23.06 -7.85
CA GLU A 179 -27.11 -23.97 -8.75
C GLU A 179 -25.64 -24.09 -8.35
N TRP A 180 -25.02 -23.00 -7.93
CA TRP A 180 -23.63 -23.00 -7.46
C TRP A 180 -23.45 -23.90 -6.23
N PHE A 181 -24.34 -23.80 -5.23
CA PHE A 181 -24.30 -24.69 -4.07
C PHE A 181 -24.53 -26.16 -4.46
N ALA A 182 -25.49 -26.43 -5.36
CA ALA A 182 -25.74 -27.78 -5.85
C ALA A 182 -24.52 -28.36 -6.58
N ALA A 183 -23.84 -27.57 -7.41
CA ALA A 183 -22.62 -27.96 -8.11
C ALA A 183 -21.46 -28.25 -7.13
N ARG A 184 -21.28 -27.40 -6.10
CA ARG A 184 -20.27 -27.59 -5.04
C ARG A 184 -20.51 -28.89 -4.27
N ASN A 185 -21.76 -29.15 -3.87
CA ASN A 185 -22.15 -30.38 -3.17
C ASN A 185 -21.96 -31.61 -4.07
N ARG A 186 -22.30 -31.50 -5.36
CA ARG A 186 -22.06 -32.58 -6.33
C ARG A 186 -20.57 -32.93 -6.42
N LYS A 187 -19.71 -31.92 -6.51
CA LYS A 187 -18.25 -32.12 -6.54
C LYS A 187 -17.76 -32.82 -5.27
N GLY A 188 -18.12 -32.34 -4.09
CA GLY A 188 -17.72 -32.97 -2.83
C GLY A 188 -18.23 -34.40 -2.68
N ARG A 189 -19.45 -34.69 -3.17
CA ARG A 189 -19.99 -36.06 -3.21
C ARG A 189 -19.16 -36.97 -4.13
N LEU A 190 -18.78 -36.48 -5.31
CA LEU A 190 -17.97 -37.27 -6.25
C LEU A 190 -16.58 -37.56 -5.69
N GLU A 191 -15.94 -36.57 -5.05
CA GLU A 191 -14.64 -36.77 -4.37
C GLU A 191 -14.73 -37.83 -3.27
N ALA A 192 -15.80 -37.83 -2.47
CA ALA A 192 -16.00 -38.84 -1.44
C ALA A 192 -16.25 -40.25 -2.02
N LEU A 193 -17.01 -40.34 -3.11
CA LEU A 193 -17.26 -41.62 -3.80
C LEU A 193 -15.99 -42.17 -4.45
N ASP A 194 -15.21 -41.31 -5.10
CA ASP A 194 -13.93 -41.68 -5.71
C ASP A 194 -12.95 -42.21 -4.66
N TYR A 195 -12.85 -41.51 -3.51
CA TYR A 195 -12.06 -41.99 -2.39
C TYR A 195 -12.54 -43.34 -1.85
N GLN A 196 -13.86 -43.54 -1.70
CA GLN A 196 -14.41 -44.83 -1.27
C GLN A 196 -14.04 -45.96 -2.26
N TRP A 197 -14.18 -45.72 -3.56
CA TRP A 197 -13.81 -46.71 -4.58
C TRP A 197 -12.32 -47.03 -4.60
N GLN A 198 -11.44 -46.02 -4.43
CA GLN A 198 -9.99 -46.24 -4.35
C GLN A 198 -9.55 -47.04 -3.11
N MET A 199 -10.32 -46.99 -2.02
CA MET A 199 -10.01 -47.70 -0.78
C MET A 199 -10.61 -49.12 -0.76
N ASP A 200 -11.60 -49.39 -1.60
CA ASP A 200 -12.25 -50.70 -1.73
C ASP A 200 -11.50 -51.62 -2.75
N GLU A 201 -10.61 -51.08 -3.58
CA GLU A 201 -9.65 -51.82 -4.45
C GLU A 201 -8.30 -52.06 -3.75
#